data_AF-A0A669ENB0-F1
#
_entry.id   AF-A0A669ENB0-F1
#
_cell.length_a   1.000
_cell.length_b   1.000
_cell.length_c   1.000
_cell.angle_alpha   90.00
_cell.angle_beta   90.00
_cell.angle_gamma   90.00
#
_symmetry.space_group_name_H-M   'P 1'
#
loop_
_entity.id
_entity.type
_entity.pdbx_description
1 polymer ?
#
loop_
_entity_poly.entity_id
_entity_poly.type
_entity_poly.pdbx_seq_one_letter_code
_entity_poly.pdbx_strand_id
1 'polypeptide(L)'
;MGTFVTLAEVLEARGSPLDEDELWCLLLKSLFIKSLELVTSLWCALRLGSGNMCSVLSPGSVLLSANGSLAFKSCARNEDVASFTAPEVQQGHTASSRTAVEKMVVYSLGMTLYWCVDYHLPHNQPVQISAELEGLLLSMCEDMMLRRTDLLTVLETCELHHKASMLPPAERLIRQLVEDVYKISVSSVALIGQLLFR
;
A
#
# COMPACT_ATOMS: atom_id res chain seq x y z
N MET A 1 -14.91 0.04 18.82
CA MET A 1 -14.16 -1.09 18.24
C MET A 1 -13.93 -0.76 16.78
N GLY A 2 -12.73 -0.28 16.42
CA GLY A 2 -12.41 0.04 15.03
C GLY A 2 -12.00 -1.24 14.32
N THR A 3 -12.89 -1.79 13.51
CA THR A 3 -12.58 -2.97 12.68
C THR A 3 -11.70 -2.51 11.53
N PHE A 4 -10.51 -3.09 11.41
CA PHE A 4 -9.62 -2.87 10.27
C PHE A 4 -9.84 -3.98 9.24
N VAL A 5 -9.70 -3.64 7.97
CA VAL A 5 -9.59 -4.58 6.86
C VAL A 5 -8.27 -4.33 6.14
N THR A 6 -7.66 -5.36 5.60
CA THR A 6 -6.43 -5.27 4.81
C THR A 6 -6.75 -4.81 3.39
N LEU A 7 -5.76 -4.24 2.71
CA LEU A 7 -5.90 -3.89 1.28
C LEU A 7 -6.15 -5.14 0.42
N ALA A 8 -5.58 -6.28 0.82
CA ALA A 8 -5.87 -7.58 0.21
C ALA A 8 -7.36 -7.96 0.32
N GLU A 9 -7.95 -7.86 1.52
CA GLU A 9 -9.38 -8.15 1.74
C GLU A 9 -10.28 -7.17 0.98
N VAL A 10 -9.88 -5.91 0.82
CA VAL A 10 -10.59 -4.94 -0.02
C VAL A 10 -10.65 -5.40 -1.46
N LEU A 11 -9.50 -5.77 -2.04
CA LEU A 11 -9.40 -6.26 -3.41
C LEU A 11 -10.14 -7.59 -3.62
N GLU A 12 -10.03 -8.51 -2.67
CA GLU A 12 -10.75 -9.79 -2.67
C GLU A 12 -12.27 -9.59 -2.66
N ALA A 13 -12.78 -8.70 -1.80
CA ALA A 13 -14.21 -8.42 -1.72
C ALA A 13 -14.73 -7.77 -3.02
N ARG A 14 -14.01 -6.78 -3.57
CA ARG A 14 -14.45 -6.07 -4.79
C ARG A 14 -14.22 -6.86 -6.09
N GLY A 15 -13.31 -7.84 -6.08
CA GLY A 15 -13.02 -8.71 -7.22
C GLY A 15 -12.46 -7.99 -8.46
N SER A 16 -11.93 -6.78 -8.30
CA SER A 16 -11.46 -5.90 -9.38
C SER A 16 -10.25 -5.08 -8.91
N PRO A 17 -9.37 -4.63 -9.82
CA PRO A 17 -8.23 -3.78 -9.45
C PRO A 17 -8.70 -2.41 -8.95
N LEU A 18 -7.76 -1.68 -8.32
CA LEU A 18 -7.99 -0.28 -7.95
C LEU A 18 -7.89 0.63 -9.17
N ASP A 19 -8.69 1.70 -9.17
CA ASP A 19 -8.59 2.75 -10.17
C ASP A 19 -7.41 3.70 -9.87
N GLU A 20 -6.97 4.45 -10.88
CA GLU A 20 -5.81 5.34 -10.78
C GLU A 20 -5.94 6.39 -9.66
N ASP A 21 -7.10 7.04 -9.54
CA ASP A 21 -7.36 8.01 -8.45
C ASP A 21 -7.26 7.36 -7.07
N GLU A 22 -7.69 6.10 -6.95
CA GLU A 22 -7.62 5.34 -5.70
C GLU A 22 -6.16 5.06 -5.33
N LEU A 23 -5.34 4.71 -6.33
CA LEU A 23 -3.91 4.46 -6.17
C LEU A 23 -3.17 5.73 -5.73
N TRP A 24 -3.44 6.88 -6.36
CA TRP A 24 -2.83 8.15 -5.97
C TRP A 24 -3.14 8.54 -4.53
N CYS A 25 -4.40 8.41 -4.11
CA CYS A 25 -4.82 8.69 -2.73
C CYS A 25 -4.18 7.72 -1.72
N LEU A 26 -4.11 6.42 -2.03
CA LEU A 26 -3.48 5.43 -1.14
C LEU A 26 -1.97 5.62 -1.06
N LEU A 27 -1.31 5.92 -2.18
CA LEU A 27 0.13 6.21 -2.24
C LEU A 27 0.46 7.41 -1.36
N LEU A 28 -0.23 8.54 -1.56
CA LEU A 28 -0.02 9.76 -0.77
C LEU A 28 -0.18 9.49 0.74
N LYS A 29 -1.29 8.84 1.13
CA LYS A 29 -1.57 8.58 2.55
C LYS A 29 -0.54 7.63 3.17
N SER A 30 -0.15 6.60 2.44
CA SER A 30 0.82 5.60 2.91
C SER A 30 2.20 6.21 3.11
N LEU A 31 2.66 7.02 2.15
CA LEU A 31 3.94 7.74 2.24
C LEU A 31 3.96 8.72 3.41
N PHE A 32 2.88 9.47 3.61
CA PHE A 32 2.80 10.40 4.72
C PHE A 32 2.94 9.70 6.09
N ILE A 33 2.21 8.60 6.28
CA ILE A 33 2.29 7.83 7.53
C ILE A 33 3.67 7.21 7.69
N LYS A 34 4.24 6.63 6.62
CA LYS A 34 5.58 6.04 6.70
C LYS A 34 6.67 7.05 6.95
N SER A 35 6.59 8.24 6.37
CA SER A 35 7.50 9.35 6.67
C SER A 35 7.49 9.66 8.18
N LEU A 36 6.30 9.76 8.77
CA LEU A 36 6.14 10.03 10.20
C LEU A 36 6.65 8.87 11.08
N GLU A 37 6.33 7.62 10.73
CA GLU A 37 6.80 6.42 11.43
C GLU A 37 8.33 6.31 11.39
N LEU A 38 8.97 6.61 10.25
CA LEU A 38 10.42 6.56 10.10
C LEU A 38 11.12 7.62 10.95
N VAL A 39 10.60 8.85 10.98
CA VAL A 39 11.11 9.92 11.86
C VAL A 39 10.99 9.50 13.33
N THR A 40 9.85 8.93 13.72
CA THR A 40 9.60 8.49 15.10
C THR A 40 10.47 7.29 15.48
N SER A 41 10.60 6.31 14.58
CA SER A 41 11.44 5.11 14.78
C SER A 41 12.91 5.47 14.93
N LEU A 42 13.41 6.41 14.12
CA LEU A 42 14.78 6.91 14.26
C LEU A 42 15.00 7.59 15.62
N TRP A 43 14.04 8.40 16.06
CA TRP A 43 14.06 9.03 17.38
C TRP A 43 14.08 8.00 18.52
N CYS A 44 13.26 6.95 18.41
CA CYS A 44 13.21 5.85 19.37
C CYS A 44 14.49 5.01 19.34
N ALA A 45 15.05 4.69 18.18
CA ALA A 45 16.29 3.93 18.05
C ALA A 45 17.48 4.67 18.71
N LEU A 46 17.56 5.99 18.53
CA LEU A 46 18.58 6.83 19.17
C LEU A 46 18.44 6.93 20.69
N ARG A 47 17.22 6.82 21.23
CA ARG A 47 16.96 7.00 22.67
C ARG A 47 16.80 5.71 23.48
N LEU A 48 16.27 4.66 22.86
CA LEU A 48 15.90 3.40 23.52
C LEU A 48 16.63 2.17 22.98
N GLY A 49 17.46 2.30 21.93
CA GLY A 49 18.27 1.20 21.40
C GLY A 49 17.47 0.04 20.77
N SER A 50 16.15 0.19 20.62
CA SER A 50 15.26 -0.80 19.99
C SER A 50 14.74 -0.22 18.68
N GLY A 51 15.30 -0.66 17.56
CA GLY A 51 14.92 -0.20 16.22
C GLY A 51 14.47 -1.38 15.37
N ASN A 52 13.17 -1.68 15.35
CA ASN A 52 12.62 -2.53 14.30
C ASN A 52 12.50 -1.68 13.03
N MET A 53 13.59 -1.62 12.27
CA MET A 53 13.73 -0.75 11.11
C MET A 53 12.94 -1.35 9.94
N CYS A 54 11.67 -0.98 9.86
CA CYS A 54 10.75 -1.15 8.74
C CYS A 54 10.29 -2.58 8.42
N SER A 55 8.98 -2.81 8.57
CA SER A 55 8.30 -3.97 8.01
C SER A 55 8.06 -3.81 6.50
N VAL A 56 8.25 -4.88 5.73
CA VAL A 56 7.88 -4.94 4.31
C VAL A 56 6.39 -4.61 4.16
N LEU A 57 6.07 -3.68 3.27
CA LEU A 57 4.69 -3.39 2.89
C LEU A 57 4.22 -4.38 1.84
N SER A 58 3.06 -4.97 2.10
CA SER A 58 2.29 -5.83 1.20
C SER A 58 0.81 -5.45 1.30
N PRO A 59 -0.05 -5.86 0.34
CA PRO A 59 -1.50 -5.66 0.43
C PRO A 59 -2.10 -6.20 1.74
N GLY A 60 -1.54 -7.31 2.27
CA GLY A 60 -1.96 -7.87 3.56
C GLY A 60 -1.52 -7.04 4.77
N SER A 61 -0.48 -6.21 4.65
CA SER A 61 0.06 -5.38 5.74
C SER A 61 -0.62 -4.02 5.90
N VAL A 62 -1.22 -3.51 4.81
CA VAL A 62 -1.87 -2.20 4.75
C VAL A 62 -3.27 -2.33 5.32
N LEU A 63 -3.53 -1.68 6.45
CA LEU A 63 -4.79 -1.73 7.18
C LEU A 63 -5.60 -0.46 6.94
N LEU A 64 -6.84 -0.63 6.51
CA LEU A 64 -7.82 0.41 6.29
C LEU A 64 -8.91 0.31 7.36
N SER A 65 -9.38 1.46 7.84
CA SER A 65 -10.42 1.52 8.88
C SER A 65 -11.61 2.34 8.44
N ALA A 66 -12.78 1.99 9.00
CA ALA A 66 -14.05 2.65 8.68
C ALA A 66 -14.09 4.14 9.07
N ASN A 67 -13.10 4.64 9.81
CA ASN A 67 -12.98 6.07 10.13
C ASN A 67 -12.13 6.86 9.09
N GLY A 68 -11.58 6.19 8.08
CA GLY A 68 -10.72 6.78 7.05
C GLY A 68 -9.23 6.79 7.39
N SER A 69 -8.80 6.10 8.45
CA SER A 69 -7.40 5.98 8.81
C SER A 69 -6.75 4.78 8.14
N LEU A 70 -5.46 4.92 7.84
CA LEU A 70 -4.59 3.87 7.36
C LEU A 70 -3.58 3.53 8.46
N ALA A 71 -3.22 2.25 8.59
CA ALA A 71 -2.20 1.77 9.50
C ALA A 71 -1.41 0.63 8.85
N PHE A 72 -0.30 0.23 9.47
CA PHE A 72 0.52 -0.88 8.97
C PHE A 72 0.75 -1.90 10.08
N LYS A 73 0.58 -3.19 9.76
CA LYS A 73 1.05 -4.28 10.63
C LYS A 73 2.36 -4.85 10.11
N SER A 74 3.14 -5.42 11.02
CA SER A 74 4.27 -6.25 10.60
C SER A 74 3.74 -7.51 9.93
N CYS A 75 4.30 -7.85 8.77
CA CYS A 75 4.03 -9.14 8.14
C CYS A 75 4.54 -10.27 9.06
N ALA A 76 3.80 -11.37 9.13
CA ALA A 76 4.22 -12.55 9.88
C ALA A 76 5.36 -13.27 9.13
N ARG A 77 6.22 -14.01 9.83
CA ARG A 77 7.34 -14.76 9.21
C ARG A 77 6.90 -15.79 8.14
N ASN A 78 5.62 -16.16 8.12
CA ASN A 78 5.06 -17.14 7.18
C ASN A 78 4.26 -16.50 6.03
N GLU A 79 4.09 -15.17 6.00
CA GLU A 79 3.47 -14.50 4.86
C GLU A 79 4.49 -14.42 3.72
N ASP A 80 4.11 -14.89 2.53
CA ASP A 80 4.96 -14.80 1.34
C ASP A 80 5.01 -13.34 0.86
N VAL A 81 5.95 -12.59 1.42
CA VAL A 81 6.19 -11.18 1.09
C VAL A 81 7.41 -11.00 0.18
N ALA A 82 7.91 -12.09 -0.41
CA ALA A 82 9.11 -12.04 -1.25
C ALA A 82 8.93 -11.03 -2.38
N SER A 83 7.80 -11.08 -3.11
CA SER A 83 7.49 -10.18 -4.22
C SER A 83 7.43 -8.69 -3.85
N PHE A 84 7.29 -8.36 -2.57
CA PHE A 84 7.24 -6.97 -2.09
C PHE A 84 8.53 -6.54 -1.38
N THR A 85 9.47 -7.44 -1.21
CA THR A 85 10.71 -7.19 -0.47
C THR A 85 11.77 -6.64 -1.42
N ALA A 86 12.42 -5.54 -1.04
CA ALA A 86 13.47 -4.94 -1.85
C ALA A 86 14.63 -5.93 -2.13
N PRO A 87 15.21 -5.95 -3.34
CA PRO A 87 16.18 -6.98 -3.74
C PRO A 87 17.40 -7.04 -2.83
N GLU A 88 17.86 -5.90 -2.33
CA GLU A 88 18.99 -5.83 -1.40
C GLU A 88 18.71 -6.57 -0.08
N VAL A 89 17.46 -6.55 0.41
CA VAL A 89 17.04 -7.24 1.63
C VAL A 89 16.93 -8.74 1.38
N GLN A 90 16.39 -9.14 0.22
CA GLN A 90 16.33 -10.56 -0.17
C GLN A 90 17.73 -11.18 -0.28
N GLN A 91 18.72 -10.39 -0.68
CA GLN A 91 20.13 -10.80 -0.73
C GLN A 91 20.82 -10.80 0.65
N GLY A 92 20.11 -10.49 1.72
CA GLY A 92 20.63 -10.49 3.09
C GLY A 92 21.38 -9.23 3.49
N HIS A 93 21.31 -8.15 2.71
CA HIS A 93 21.88 -6.86 3.11
C HIS A 93 20.96 -6.17 4.13
N THR A 94 21.52 -5.77 5.26
CA THR A 94 20.81 -4.97 6.25
C THR A 94 20.89 -3.49 5.92
N ALA A 95 19.83 -2.74 6.21
CA ALA A 95 19.83 -1.29 6.02
C ALA A 95 20.88 -0.64 6.93
N SER A 96 21.82 0.09 6.34
CA SER A 96 22.89 0.76 7.05
C SER A 96 22.62 2.25 7.31
N SER A 97 21.55 2.81 6.73
CA SER A 97 21.20 4.22 6.83
C SER A 97 19.69 4.45 6.76
N ARG A 98 19.24 5.62 7.25
CA ARG A 98 17.85 6.08 7.11
C ARG A 98 17.38 6.05 5.65
N THR A 99 18.21 6.57 4.74
CA THR A 99 17.89 6.61 3.31
C THR A 99 17.74 5.21 2.73
N ALA A 100 18.52 4.23 3.19
CA ALA A 100 18.33 2.83 2.78
C ALA A 100 16.96 2.30 3.23
N VAL A 101 16.56 2.57 4.48
CA VAL A 101 15.24 2.16 5.00
C VAL A 101 14.10 2.85 4.24
N GLU A 102 14.21 4.16 3.96
CA GLU A 102 13.24 4.91 3.16
C GLU A 102 13.07 4.30 1.77
N LYS A 103 14.18 3.94 1.12
CA LYS A 103 14.15 3.31 -0.20
C LYS A 103 13.58 1.89 -0.18
N MET A 104 13.74 1.15 0.91
CA MET A 104 13.07 -0.15 1.10
C MET A 104 11.55 0.02 1.23
N VAL A 105 11.10 1.04 1.98
CA VAL A 105 9.67 1.39 2.07
C VAL A 105 9.13 1.72 0.68
N VAL A 106 9.80 2.62 -0.04
CA VAL A 106 9.40 3.05 -1.39
C VAL A 106 9.24 1.85 -2.33
N TYR A 107 10.21 0.93 -2.35
CA TYR A 107 10.12 -0.28 -3.16
C TYR A 107 8.91 -1.14 -2.78
N SER A 108 8.78 -1.45 -1.49
CA SER A 108 7.71 -2.34 -1.02
C SER A 108 6.31 -1.76 -1.27
N LEU A 109 6.16 -0.44 -1.13
CA LEU A 109 4.92 0.26 -1.45
C LEU A 109 4.66 0.25 -2.96
N GLY A 110 5.67 0.47 -3.79
CA GLY A 110 5.56 0.40 -5.25
C GLY A 110 5.09 -0.98 -5.72
N MET A 111 5.72 -2.05 -5.23
CA MET A 111 5.31 -3.43 -5.51
C MET A 111 3.90 -3.73 -5.00
N THR A 112 3.54 -3.21 -3.82
CA THR A 112 2.18 -3.34 -3.27
C THR A 112 1.15 -2.72 -4.20
N LEU A 113 1.41 -1.52 -4.72
CA LEU A 113 0.48 -0.84 -5.63
C LEU A 113 0.44 -1.51 -7.00
N TYR A 114 1.58 -1.94 -7.56
CA TYR A 114 1.59 -2.74 -8.80
C TYR A 114 0.69 -3.96 -8.71
N TRP A 115 0.78 -4.68 -7.59
CA TRP A 115 -0.10 -5.82 -7.34
C TRP A 115 -1.58 -5.44 -7.31
N CYS A 116 -1.92 -4.24 -6.80
CA CYS A 116 -3.30 -3.75 -6.78
C CYS A 116 -3.83 -3.40 -8.17
N VAL A 117 -2.96 -2.91 -9.06
CA VAL A 117 -3.36 -2.55 -10.43
C VAL A 117 -3.48 -3.78 -11.33
N ASP A 118 -2.64 -4.79 -11.10
CA ASP A 118 -2.64 -6.06 -11.84
C ASP A 118 -3.66 -7.08 -11.28
N TYR A 119 -4.39 -6.73 -10.22
CA TYR A 119 -5.26 -7.65 -9.51
C TYR A 119 -6.35 -8.24 -10.41
N HIS A 120 -6.29 -9.56 -10.63
CA HIS A 120 -7.20 -10.32 -11.49
C HIS A 120 -7.32 -9.80 -12.93
N LEU A 121 -6.31 -9.08 -13.44
CA LEU A 121 -6.27 -8.77 -14.86
C LEU A 121 -6.03 -10.04 -15.69
N PRO A 122 -6.78 -10.23 -16.80
CA PRO A 122 -6.47 -11.31 -17.74
C PRO A 122 -5.04 -11.16 -18.27
N HIS A 123 -4.29 -12.27 -18.39
CA HIS A 123 -2.87 -12.27 -18.78
C HIS A 123 -2.52 -11.53 -20.10
N ASN A 124 -3.50 -11.27 -20.96
CA ASN A 124 -3.31 -10.55 -22.23
C ASN A 124 -3.77 -9.09 -22.20
N GLN A 125 -4.23 -8.59 -21.05
CA GLN A 125 -4.71 -7.22 -20.93
C GLN A 125 -3.65 -6.36 -20.24
N PRO A 126 -3.17 -5.28 -20.88
CA PRO A 126 -2.24 -4.39 -20.23
C PRO A 126 -2.95 -3.64 -19.09
N VAL A 127 -2.20 -3.38 -18.03
CA VAL A 127 -2.60 -2.47 -16.95
C VAL A 127 -2.96 -1.11 -17.55
N GLN A 128 -4.11 -0.56 -17.18
CA GLN A 128 -4.58 0.74 -17.67
C GLN A 128 -4.37 1.84 -16.62
N ILE A 129 -3.16 2.37 -16.57
CA ILE A 129 -2.80 3.57 -15.79
C ILE A 129 -2.14 4.60 -16.70
N SER A 130 -2.17 5.86 -16.29
CA SER A 130 -1.46 6.92 -17.01
C SER A 130 0.06 6.68 -17.03
N ALA A 131 0.72 7.22 -18.04
CA ALA A 131 2.18 7.20 -18.13
C ALA A 131 2.86 7.90 -16.94
N GLU A 132 2.16 8.83 -16.28
CA GLU A 132 2.64 9.52 -15.09
C GLU A 132 2.72 8.56 -13.90
N LEU A 133 1.64 7.85 -13.60
CA LEU A 133 1.62 6.88 -12.51
C LEU A 133 2.53 5.68 -12.81
N GLU A 134 2.53 5.18 -14.05
CA GLU A 134 3.42 4.09 -14.46
C GLU A 134 4.89 4.48 -14.27
N GLY A 135 5.29 5.66 -14.75
CA GLY A 135 6.66 6.16 -14.60
C GLY A 135 7.06 6.30 -13.13
N LEU A 136 6.15 6.79 -12.28
CA LEU A 136 6.40 6.90 -10.84
C LEU A 136 6.59 5.52 -10.22
N LEU A 137 5.67 4.57 -10.46
CA LEU A 137 5.75 3.22 -9.91
C LEU A 137 7.01 2.47 -10.39
N LEU A 138 7.39 2.60 -11.66
CA LEU A 138 8.66 2.07 -12.18
C LEU A 138 9.85 2.65 -11.43
N SER A 139 9.87 3.96 -11.18
CA SER A 139 10.96 4.61 -10.44
C SER A 139 11.06 4.16 -8.97
N MET A 140 9.92 3.81 -8.35
CA MET A 140 9.84 3.25 -7.00
C MET A 140 10.35 1.80 -6.96
N CYS A 141 10.09 1.04 -8.02
CA CYS A 141 10.43 -0.39 -8.14
C CYS A 141 11.77 -0.67 -8.82
N GLU A 142 12.65 0.34 -8.94
CA GLU A 142 14.02 0.13 -9.41
C GLU A 142 14.77 -0.84 -8.49
N ASP A 143 15.34 -1.90 -9.09
CA ASP A 143 16.10 -2.93 -8.38
C ASP A 143 17.36 -2.35 -7.74
N MET A 144 18.02 -1.44 -8.45
CA MET A 144 19.18 -0.74 -7.92
C MET A 144 18.72 0.35 -6.94
N MET A 145 18.98 0.15 -5.65
CA MET A 145 18.67 1.13 -4.59
C MET A 145 19.15 2.56 -4.96
N LEU A 146 20.31 2.73 -5.60
CA LEU A 146 20.81 4.05 -5.99
C LEU A 146 19.95 4.75 -7.05
N ARG A 147 19.34 4.00 -7.96
CA ARG A 147 18.44 4.51 -9.02
C ARG A 147 17.00 4.72 -8.54
N ARG A 148 16.62 4.03 -7.47
CA ARG A 148 15.30 4.15 -6.86
C ARG A 148 15.05 5.57 -6.39
N THR A 149 13.88 6.09 -6.73
CA THR A 149 13.41 7.39 -6.27
C THR A 149 13.37 7.45 -4.74
N ASP A 150 13.60 8.64 -4.18
CA ASP A 150 13.56 8.85 -2.73
C ASP A 150 12.14 9.15 -2.26
N LEU A 151 11.88 8.86 -0.97
CA LEU A 151 10.55 8.97 -0.38
C LEU A 151 9.97 10.39 -0.47
N LEU A 152 10.80 11.43 -0.34
CA LEU A 152 10.34 12.81 -0.40
C LEU A 152 9.92 13.20 -1.81
N THR A 153 10.71 12.85 -2.83
CA THR A 153 10.35 13.07 -4.23
C THR A 153 9.02 12.41 -4.60
N VAL A 154 8.78 11.17 -4.15
CA VAL A 154 7.49 10.50 -4.40
C VAL A 154 6.34 11.22 -3.69
N LEU A 155 6.54 11.62 -2.43
CA LEU A 155 5.53 12.34 -1.66
C LEU A 155 5.16 13.68 -2.32
N GLU A 156 6.15 14.46 -2.74
CA GLU A 156 5.95 15.73 -3.46
C GLU A 156 5.21 15.53 -4.78
N THR A 157 5.58 14.50 -5.55
CA THR A 157 4.89 14.13 -6.80
C THR A 157 3.42 13.83 -6.54
N CYS A 158 3.12 13.04 -5.50
CA CYS A 158 1.75 12.69 -5.12
C CYS A 158 0.95 13.91 -4.65
N GLU A 159 1.56 14.82 -3.88
CA GLU A 159 0.89 16.05 -3.45
C GLU A 159 0.56 16.98 -4.62
N LEU A 160 1.48 17.12 -5.58
CA LEU A 160 1.27 17.91 -6.78
C LEU A 160 0.14 17.32 -7.63
N HIS A 161 0.15 16.01 -7.86
CA HIS A 161 -0.91 15.32 -8.59
C HIS A 161 -2.26 15.48 -7.88
N HIS A 162 -2.32 15.26 -6.57
CA HIS A 162 -3.55 15.39 -5.78
C HIS A 162 -4.18 16.79 -5.90
N LYS A 163 -3.35 17.84 -5.92
CA LYS A 163 -3.81 19.23 -6.11
C LYS A 163 -4.25 19.49 -7.55
N ALA A 164 -3.51 18.99 -8.55
CA ALA A 164 -3.78 19.21 -9.96
C ALA A 164 -5.07 18.50 -10.41
N SER A 165 -5.23 17.24 -9.99
CA SER A 165 -6.38 16.38 -10.33
C SER A 165 -7.60 16.61 -9.43
N MET A 166 -7.49 17.50 -8.43
CA MET A 166 -8.57 17.83 -7.48
C MET A 166 -9.15 16.60 -6.76
N LEU A 167 -8.27 15.66 -6.40
CA LEU A 167 -8.65 14.39 -5.81
C LEU A 167 -9.34 14.59 -4.44
N PRO A 168 -10.27 13.70 -4.06
CA PRO A 168 -10.88 13.74 -2.74
C PRO A 168 -9.84 13.42 -1.66
N PRO A 169 -10.02 13.92 -0.41
CA PRO A 169 -9.17 13.53 0.70
C PRO A 169 -9.10 12.02 0.84
N ALA A 170 -7.91 11.48 1.06
CA ALA A 170 -7.68 10.02 1.12
C ALA A 170 -8.55 9.34 2.18
N GLU A 171 -8.92 10.03 3.26
CA GLU A 171 -9.82 9.52 4.30
C GLU A 171 -11.19 9.15 3.73
N ARG A 172 -11.69 9.90 2.74
CA ARG A 172 -12.98 9.62 2.09
C ARG A 172 -12.90 8.34 1.29
N LEU A 173 -11.84 8.18 0.50
CA LEU A 173 -11.59 6.96 -0.27
C LEU A 173 -11.47 5.75 0.66
N ILE A 174 -10.67 5.85 1.72
CA ILE A 174 -10.45 4.76 2.67
C ILE A 174 -11.77 4.31 3.31
N ARG A 175 -12.65 5.25 3.68
CA ARG A 175 -13.99 4.91 4.20
C ARG A 175 -14.81 4.15 3.16
N GLN A 176 -14.83 4.64 1.92
CA GLN A 176 -15.57 4.00 0.84
C GLN A 176 -15.10 2.57 0.59
N LEU A 177 -13.78 2.35 0.44
CA LEU A 177 -13.19 1.03 0.27
C LEU A 177 -13.59 0.06 1.39
N VAL A 178 -13.57 0.53 2.63
CA VAL A 178 -13.93 -0.26 3.81
C VAL A 178 -15.44 -0.56 3.85
N GLU A 179 -16.30 0.42 3.52
CA GLU A 179 -17.75 0.25 3.46
C GLU A 179 -18.16 -0.77 2.39
N ASP A 180 -17.49 -0.77 1.24
CA ASP A 180 -17.82 -1.65 0.12
C ASP A 180 -17.55 -3.12 0.47
N VAL A 181 -16.49 -3.41 1.24
CA VAL A 181 -16.24 -4.74 1.80
C VAL A 181 -17.44 -5.23 2.64
N TYR A 182 -17.97 -4.37 3.52
CA TYR A 182 -19.11 -4.74 4.36
C TYR A 182 -20.40 -4.94 3.55
N LYS A 183 -20.67 -4.10 2.54
CA LYS A 183 -21.87 -4.24 1.68
C LYS A 183 -21.85 -5.55 0.91
N ILE A 184 -20.69 -5.95 0.39
CA ILE A 184 -20.51 -7.18 -0.37
C ILE A 184 -20.68 -8.40 0.53
N SER A 185 -20.10 -8.38 1.74
CA SER A 185 -20.29 -9.43 2.74
C SER A 185 -21.77 -9.67 3.07
N VAL A 186 -22.53 -8.61 3.34
CA VAL A 186 -23.98 -8.71 3.63
C VAL A 186 -24.78 -9.22 2.44
N SER A 187 -24.42 -8.79 1.22
CA SER A 187 -25.09 -9.22 -0.01
C SER A 187 -24.89 -10.71 -0.31
N SER A 188 -23.66 -11.22 -0.12
CA SER A 188 -23.35 -12.65 -0.27
C SER A 188 -24.12 -13.51 0.74
N VAL A 189 -24.24 -13.06 1.99
CA VAL A 189 -25.04 -13.75 3.02
C VAL A 189 -26.53 -13.74 2.68
N ALA A 190 -27.05 -12.62 2.16
CA ALA A 190 -28.44 -12.53 1.72
C ALA A 190 -28.75 -13.46 0.53
N LEU A 191 -27.82 -13.58 -0.43
CA LEU A 191 -27.96 -14.44 -1.61
C LEU A 191 -27.94 -15.93 -1.22
N ILE A 192 -27.04 -16.33 -0.31
CA ILE A 192 -26.98 -17.70 0.23
C ILE A 192 -28.26 -18.03 1.01
N GLY A 193 -28.77 -17.06 1.79
CA GLY A 193 -30.06 -17.21 2.47
C GLY A 193 -31.21 -17.49 1.49
N GLN A 194 -31.30 -16.77 0.37
CA GLN A 194 -32.35 -17.00 -0.62
C GLN A 194 -32.24 -18.33 -1.36
N LEU A 195 -31.03 -18.88 -1.50
CA LEU A 195 -30.80 -20.19 -2.15
C LEU A 195 -31.03 -21.38 -1.20
N LEU A 196 -30.84 -21.21 0.11
CA LEU A 196 -31.09 -22.26 1.12
C LEU A 196 -32.57 -22.38 1.54
N PHE A 197 -33.41 -21.38 1.23
CA PHE A 197 -34.85 -21.38 1.50
C PHE A 197 -35.72 -21.59 0.25
N ARG A 198 -35.17 -22.20 -0.81
CA ARG A 198 -35.89 -22.73 -1.97
C ARG A 198 -35.79 -24.25 -2.03
#